data_AF-A0A2I0J3P7-F1
#
_entry.id   AF-A0A2I0J3P7-F1
#
_cell.length_a   1.000
_cell.length_b   1.000
_cell.length_c   1.000
_cell.angle_alpha   90.00
_cell.angle_beta   90.00
_cell.angle_gamma   90.00
#
_symmetry.space_group_name_H-M   'P 1'
#
loop_
_entity.id
_entity.type
_entity.pdbx_description
1 polymer ?
#
loop_
_entity_poly.entity_id
_entity_poly.type
_entity_poly.pdbx_seq_one_letter_code
_entity_poly.pdbx_strand_id
1 'polypeptide(L)'
;MLSICGNNALRELSSPGKSGSFFYLTHDDRYMIKTMKKSEAKVLLRMLSAYYNHVRAFENTLVIKFYGLHCVKLTGPAQKKVRFIIMGNLFCSEYTVHRRFDLKGSSLGRTTDKPESEIDGNTILKDLDLNFIFRLQKPFFQQFCR
;
A
#
# COMPACT_ATOMS: atom_id res chain seq x y z
N MET A 1 -14.25 -4.21 -13.86
CA MET A 1 -15.09 -2.99 -13.91
C MET A 1 -16.08 -2.93 -12.74
N LEU A 2 -16.82 -4.00 -12.43
CA LEU A 2 -17.84 -4.03 -11.37
C LEU A 2 -17.35 -3.61 -9.97
N SER A 3 -16.12 -4.01 -9.57
CA SER A 3 -15.58 -3.66 -8.24
C SER A 3 -15.41 -2.15 -7.99
N ILE A 4 -15.17 -1.37 -9.05
CA ILE A 4 -14.82 0.06 -8.97
C ILE A 4 -15.96 0.95 -9.50
N CYS A 5 -16.63 0.51 -10.57
CA CYS A 5 -17.68 1.28 -11.25
C CYS A 5 -19.08 0.68 -11.06
N GLY A 6 -19.23 -0.31 -10.18
CA GLY A 6 -20.55 -0.86 -9.83
C GLY A 6 -21.34 0.08 -8.92
N ASN A 7 -22.50 -0.38 -8.46
CA ASN A 7 -23.40 0.40 -7.62
C ASN A 7 -22.98 0.46 -6.14
N ASN A 8 -21.90 -0.26 -5.77
CA ASN A 8 -21.41 -0.30 -4.40
C ASN A 8 -20.47 0.87 -4.13
N ALA A 9 -20.66 1.54 -3.00
CA ALA A 9 -19.82 2.65 -2.59
C ALA A 9 -18.38 2.21 -2.27
N LEU A 10 -17.43 3.13 -2.49
CA LEU A 10 -16.06 2.97 -2.02
C LEU A 10 -15.98 3.28 -0.53
N ARG A 11 -15.20 2.49 0.22
CA ARG A 11 -14.95 2.73 1.65
C ARG A 11 -13.72 3.60 1.81
N GLU A 12 -13.87 4.78 2.39
CA GLU A 12 -12.74 5.65 2.71
C GLU A 12 -11.95 5.08 3.88
N LEU A 13 -10.63 5.03 3.73
CA LEU A 13 -9.69 4.72 4.79
C LEU A 13 -9.02 6.01 5.24
N SER A 14 -9.28 6.39 6.48
CA SER A 14 -8.53 7.45 7.16
C SER A 14 -7.07 7.03 7.20
N SER A 15 -6.21 7.66 6.39
CA SER A 15 -4.78 7.43 6.50
C SER A 15 -4.20 8.50 7.42
N PRO A 16 -3.69 8.13 8.62
CA PRO A 16 -2.95 9.05 9.48
C PRO A 16 -1.54 9.38 8.92
N GLY A 17 -1.28 9.06 7.65
CA GLY A 17 0.04 9.20 7.05
C GLY A 17 0.43 10.65 6.79
N LYS A 18 1.73 10.96 6.94
CA LYS A 18 2.32 12.29 6.69
C LYS A 18 2.03 12.88 5.30
N SER A 19 1.65 12.06 4.31
CA SER A 19 1.43 12.50 2.93
C SER A 19 0.13 13.28 2.71
N GLY A 20 -0.85 13.18 3.62
CA GLY A 20 -2.19 13.78 3.43
C GLY A 20 -2.94 13.20 2.23
N SER A 21 -2.60 11.99 1.80
CA SER A 21 -3.29 11.28 0.71
C SER A 21 -4.52 10.54 1.25
N PHE A 22 -5.58 10.54 0.47
CA PHE A 22 -6.80 9.77 0.73
C PHE A 22 -6.66 8.37 0.15
N PHE A 23 -7.19 7.40 0.86
CA PHE A 23 -7.24 6.01 0.44
C PHE A 23 -8.70 5.56 0.41
N TYR A 24 -9.04 4.76 -0.58
CA TYR A 24 -10.34 4.11 -0.68
C TYR A 24 -10.15 2.63 -0.98
N LEU A 25 -11.04 1.79 -0.45
CA LEU A 25 -11.14 0.38 -0.78
C LEU A 25 -12.42 0.11 -1.56
N THR A 26 -12.35 -0.84 -2.49
CA THR A 26 -13.55 -1.41 -3.11
C THR A 26 -14.33 -2.23 -2.09
N HIS A 27 -15.62 -2.43 -2.36
CA HIS A 27 -16.52 -3.18 -1.49
C HIS A 27 -16.13 -4.66 -1.33
N ASP A 28 -15.46 -5.21 -2.34
CA ASP A 28 -14.97 -6.60 -2.39
C ASP A 28 -13.51 -6.73 -1.93
N ASP A 29 -12.94 -5.69 -1.34
CA ASP A 29 -11.56 -5.62 -0.85
C ASP A 29 -10.47 -5.86 -1.90
N ARG A 30 -10.79 -6.03 -3.18
CA ARG A 30 -9.80 -6.39 -4.21
C ARG A 30 -8.84 -5.27 -4.57
N TYR A 31 -9.33 -4.03 -4.57
CA TYR A 31 -8.57 -2.88 -5.04
C TYR A 31 -8.53 -1.78 -4.01
N MET A 32 -7.40 -1.09 -3.98
CA MET A 32 -7.20 0.15 -3.24
C MET A 32 -6.98 1.30 -4.22
N ILE A 33 -7.60 2.44 -3.93
CA ILE A 33 -7.48 3.68 -4.68
C ILE A 33 -6.76 4.68 -3.78
N LYS A 34 -5.65 5.25 -4.26
CA LYS A 34 -4.88 6.23 -3.49
C LYS A 34 -4.76 7.54 -4.26
N THR A 35 -5.07 8.66 -3.62
CA THR A 35 -4.82 9.98 -4.22
C THR A 35 -3.33 10.31 -4.21
N MET A 36 -2.86 10.98 -5.26
CA MET A 36 -1.45 11.28 -5.46
C MET A 36 -1.22 12.71 -5.92
N LYS A 37 -0.05 13.26 -5.57
CA LYS A 37 0.44 14.54 -6.06
C LYS A 37 0.83 14.42 -7.54
N LYS A 38 0.86 15.56 -8.24
CA LYS A 38 1.32 15.62 -9.66
C LYS A 38 2.75 15.10 -9.82
N SER A 39 3.63 15.35 -8.86
CA SER A 39 5.02 14.89 -8.86
C SER A 39 5.12 13.36 -8.79
N GLU A 40 4.35 12.72 -7.91
CA GLU A 40 4.30 11.26 -7.76
C GLU A 40 3.79 10.59 -9.04
N ALA A 41 2.72 11.13 -9.64
CA ALA A 41 2.21 10.64 -10.93
C ALA A 41 3.27 10.74 -12.05
N LYS A 42 4.07 11.81 -12.08
CA LYS A 42 5.18 11.95 -13.05
C LYS A 42 6.29 10.92 -12.79
N VAL A 43 6.61 10.61 -11.54
CA VAL A 43 7.59 9.57 -11.19
C VAL A 43 7.10 8.23 -11.72
N LEU A 44 5.84 7.86 -11.46
CA LEU A 44 5.25 6.61 -11.94
C LEU A 44 5.34 6.48 -13.47
N LEU A 45 4.99 7.54 -14.20
CA LEU A 45 5.07 7.53 -15.67
C LEU A 45 6.51 7.37 -16.18
N ARG A 46 7.50 7.99 -15.51
CA ARG A 46 8.92 7.82 -15.88
C ARG A 46 9.43 6.41 -15.62
N MET A 47 8.98 5.76 -14.55
CA MET A 47 9.38 4.38 -14.23
C MET A 47 8.56 3.31 -14.94
N LEU A 48 7.53 3.66 -15.72
CA LEU A 48 6.54 2.71 -16.24
C LEU A 48 7.16 1.58 -17.06
N SER A 49 8.15 1.89 -17.92
CA SER A 49 8.84 0.87 -18.73
C SER A 49 9.63 -0.11 -17.85
N ALA A 50 10.38 0.40 -16.86
CA ALA A 50 11.12 -0.43 -15.92
C ALA A 50 10.18 -1.29 -15.06
N TYR A 51 9.09 -0.71 -14.57
CA TYR A 51 8.05 -1.40 -13.83
C TYR A 51 7.45 -2.56 -14.65
N TYR A 52 7.07 -2.30 -15.90
CA TYR A 52 6.52 -3.31 -16.79
C TYR A 52 7.49 -4.47 -17.01
N ASN A 53 8.76 -4.18 -17.31
CA ASN A 53 9.77 -5.21 -17.52
C ASN A 53 10.00 -6.05 -16.26
N HIS A 54 10.00 -5.42 -15.08
CA HIS A 54 10.14 -6.11 -13.80
C HIS A 54 8.97 -7.05 -13.52
N VAL A 55 7.73 -6.56 -13.62
CA VAL A 55 6.53 -7.38 -13.38
C VAL A 55 6.44 -8.54 -14.39
N ARG A 56 6.86 -8.32 -15.64
CA ARG A 56 6.92 -9.36 -16.67
C ARG A 56 7.99 -10.43 -16.38
N ALA A 57 9.16 -10.02 -15.87
CA ALA A 57 10.26 -10.93 -15.58
C ALA A 57 10.05 -11.73 -14.28
N PHE A 58 9.31 -11.16 -13.32
CA PHE A 58 9.16 -11.73 -11.98
C PHE A 58 7.68 -11.91 -11.62
N GLU A 59 7.12 -13.08 -11.93
CA GLU A 59 5.72 -13.43 -11.66
C GLU A 59 5.35 -13.29 -10.17
N ASN A 60 6.28 -13.65 -9.28
CA ASN A 60 6.12 -13.58 -7.82
C ASN A 60 6.65 -12.27 -7.21
N THR A 61 6.65 -11.17 -7.96
CA THR A 61 7.14 -9.89 -7.43
C THR A 61 6.29 -9.39 -6.25
N LEU A 62 6.98 -8.88 -5.22
CA LEU A 62 6.36 -8.18 -4.10
C LEU A 62 6.04 -6.71 -4.42
N VAL A 63 6.44 -6.21 -5.60
CA VAL A 63 6.11 -4.85 -6.02
C VAL A 63 4.61 -4.78 -6.28
N ILE A 64 3.99 -3.72 -5.77
CA ILE A 64 2.56 -3.50 -5.90
C ILE A 64 2.09 -3.54 -7.37
N LYS A 65 0.95 -4.19 -7.60
CA LYS A 65 0.29 -4.24 -8.91
C LYS A 65 -0.52 -2.96 -9.13
N PHE A 66 -0.14 -2.17 -10.13
CA PHE A 66 -0.87 -0.98 -10.56
C PHE A 66 -1.83 -1.35 -11.69
N TYR A 67 -3.10 -0.99 -11.54
CA TYR A 67 -4.16 -1.27 -12.53
C TYR A 67 -4.59 -0.04 -13.32
N GLY A 68 -4.27 1.16 -12.84
CA GLY A 68 -4.59 2.39 -13.57
C GLY A 68 -4.10 3.64 -12.86
N LEU A 69 -3.69 4.63 -13.65
CA LEU A 69 -3.41 5.99 -13.20
C LEU A 69 -4.42 6.92 -13.85
N HIS A 70 -5.21 7.62 -13.04
CA HIS A 70 -6.31 8.45 -13.53
C HIS A 70 -6.20 9.89 -13.02
N CYS A 71 -6.81 10.81 -13.76
CA CYS A 71 -6.93 12.20 -13.38
C CYS A 71 -8.35 12.68 -13.65
N VAL A 72 -9.06 13.09 -12.60
CA VAL A 72 -10.36 13.74 -12.70
C VAL A 72 -10.16 15.24 -12.60
N LYS A 73 -10.76 15.98 -13.53
CA LYS A 73 -10.84 17.44 -13.50
C LYS A 73 -12.21 17.79 -12.92
N LEU A 74 -12.23 18.41 -11.75
CA LEU A 74 -13.46 18.92 -11.16
C LEU A 74 -13.81 20.26 -11.84
N THR A 75 -15.03 20.35 -12.36
CA THR A 75 -15.57 21.58 -12.96
C THR A 75 -16.07 22.51 -11.87
N GLY A 76 -15.64 23.77 -11.89
CA GLY A 76 -16.00 24.79 -10.90
C GLY A 76 -15.06 26.00 -10.94
N PRO A 77 -15.27 27.02 -10.08
CA PRO A 77 -14.50 28.28 -10.08
C PRO A 77 -12.99 28.07 -9.88
N ALA A 78 -12.62 27.07 -9.07
CA ALA A 78 -11.27 26.58 -8.93
C ALA A 78 -11.14 25.23 -9.65
N GLN A 79 -10.55 25.22 -10.86
CA GLN A 79 -10.28 23.99 -11.59
C GLN A 79 -9.31 23.08 -10.82
N LYS A 80 -9.83 22.15 -10.03
CA LYS A 80 -9.04 21.22 -9.22
C LYS A 80 -8.85 19.90 -9.96
N LYS A 81 -7.59 19.46 -10.08
CA LYS A 81 -7.23 18.15 -10.66
C LYS A 81 -6.92 17.17 -9.55
N VAL A 82 -7.73 16.13 -9.42
CA VAL A 82 -7.48 15.00 -8.53
C VAL A 82 -6.83 13.88 -9.34
N ARG A 83 -5.66 13.42 -8.89
CA ARG A 83 -4.97 12.27 -9.47
C ARG A 83 -5.03 11.13 -8.49
N PHE A 84 -5.27 9.93 -8.98
CA PHE A 84 -5.28 8.74 -8.15
C PHE A 84 -4.79 7.54 -8.94
N ILE A 85 -4.30 6.57 -8.19
CA ILE A 85 -3.86 5.29 -8.69
C ILE A 85 -4.80 4.20 -8.17
N ILE A 86 -5.10 3.23 -9.01
CA ILE A 86 -5.77 1.99 -8.65
C ILE A 86 -4.69 0.93 -8.52
N MET A 87 -4.64 0.26 -7.37
CA MET A 87 -3.65 -0.76 -7.05
C MET A 87 -4.31 -1.97 -6.37
N GLY A 88 -3.64 -3.12 -6.39
CA GLY A 88 -4.12 -4.30 -5.66
C GLY A 88 -4.12 -4.08 -4.16
N ASN A 89 -5.14 -4.57 -3.46
CA ASN A 89 -5.10 -4.62 -2.00
C ASN A 89 -4.31 -5.86 -1.55
N LEU A 90 -3.22 -5.65 -0.82
CA LEU A 90 -2.41 -6.75 -0.27
C LEU A 90 -3.18 -7.58 0.78
N PHE A 91 -4.14 -6.96 1.46
CA PHE A 91 -4.92 -7.61 2.52
C PHE A 91 -6.23 -8.22 2.04
N CYS A 92 -6.42 -8.34 0.72
CA CYS A 92 -7.53 -9.11 0.15
C CYS A 92 -7.29 -10.61 0.41
N SER A 93 -7.75 -11.11 1.55
CA SER A 93 -7.49 -12.47 2.04
C SER A 93 -8.77 -13.07 2.63
N GLU A 94 -8.97 -14.36 2.43
CA GLU A 94 -10.03 -15.12 3.12
C GLU A 94 -9.68 -15.40 4.59
N TYR A 95 -8.41 -15.19 4.96
CA TYR A 95 -7.90 -15.38 6.32
C TYR A 95 -7.87 -14.06 7.10
N THR A 96 -8.21 -14.15 8.39
CA THR A 96 -8.10 -13.03 9.33
C THR A 96 -6.65 -12.62 9.53
N VAL A 97 -6.38 -11.33 9.32
CA VAL A 97 -5.07 -10.72 9.59
C VAL A 97 -5.05 -10.23 11.04
N HIS A 98 -4.31 -10.94 11.89
CA HIS A 98 -4.25 -10.65 13.34
C HIS A 98 -3.30 -9.50 13.69
N ARG A 99 -2.23 -9.30 12.92
CA ARG A 99 -1.24 -8.23 13.12
C ARG A 99 -0.78 -7.70 11.76
N ARG A 100 -0.52 -6.40 11.69
CA ARG A 100 -0.02 -5.73 10.47
C ARG A 100 1.24 -4.95 10.81
N PHE A 101 2.21 -4.97 9.89
CA PHE A 101 3.49 -4.28 10.06
C PHE A 101 3.82 -3.40 8.84
N ASP A 102 4.28 -2.18 9.08
CA ASP A 102 5.02 -1.34 8.13
C ASP A 102 6.49 -1.40 8.53
N LEU A 103 7.32 -2.11 7.74
CA LEU A 103 8.75 -2.32 7.99
C LEU A 103 9.59 -1.59 6.93
N LYS A 104 10.67 -0.91 7.37
CA LYS A 104 11.56 -0.08 6.52
C LYS A 104 13.04 -0.31 6.81
N GLY A 105 13.38 -1.11 7.83
CA GLY A 105 14.76 -1.41 8.21
C GLY A 105 15.45 -0.26 8.94
N SER A 106 14.72 0.65 9.57
CA SER A 106 15.27 1.77 10.34
C SER A 106 14.64 1.88 11.73
N SER A 107 15.21 2.71 12.60
CA SER A 107 14.75 2.88 13.99
C SER A 107 13.98 4.19 14.23
N LEU A 108 14.35 5.28 13.55
CA LEU A 108 13.78 6.61 13.80
C LEU A 108 12.28 6.67 13.43
N GLY A 109 11.42 6.86 14.43
CA GLY A 109 9.96 6.94 14.26
C GLY A 109 9.31 5.59 13.92
N ARG A 110 9.97 4.47 14.25
CA ARG A 110 9.56 3.10 13.93
C ARG A 110 9.06 2.30 15.14
N THR A 111 8.47 3.00 16.10
CA THR A 111 7.66 2.44 17.20
C THR A 111 6.22 2.92 17.07
N THR A 112 5.27 2.12 17.55
CA THR A 112 3.85 2.49 17.67
C THR A 112 3.59 3.11 19.03
N ASP A 113 2.85 4.23 19.07
CA ASP A 113 2.59 4.97 20.31
C ASP A 113 1.41 4.39 21.13
N LYS A 114 0.80 3.29 20.67
CA LYS A 114 -0.32 2.63 21.36
C LYS A 114 0.17 1.60 22.37
N PRO A 115 -0.45 1.51 23.56
CA PRO A 115 -0.16 0.43 24.51
C PRO A 115 -0.65 -0.93 23.98
N GLU A 116 -0.02 -2.03 24.41
CA GLU A 116 -0.34 -3.40 23.92
C GLU A 116 -1.83 -3.75 24.10
N SER A 117 -2.48 -3.25 25.15
CA SER A 117 -3.92 -3.46 25.42
C SER A 117 -4.85 -2.82 24.38
N GLU A 118 -4.36 -1.85 23.59
CA GLU A 118 -5.11 -1.16 22.55
C GLU A 118 -4.69 -1.59 21.13
N ILE A 119 -3.78 -2.56 21.01
CA ILE A 119 -3.37 -3.11 19.72
C ILE A 119 -4.44 -4.08 19.24
N ASP A 120 -4.98 -3.79 18.06
CA ASP A 120 -5.92 -4.63 17.33
C ASP A 120 -5.37 -5.01 15.95
N GLY A 121 -6.11 -5.84 15.21
CA GLY A 121 -5.72 -6.28 13.85
C GLY A 121 -5.64 -5.14 12.81
N ASN A 122 -6.13 -3.95 13.14
CA ASN A 122 -6.06 -2.77 12.29
C ASN A 122 -4.90 -1.83 12.62
N THR A 123 -4.27 -2.04 13.78
CA THR A 123 -3.11 -1.26 14.21
C THR A 123 -1.89 -1.64 13.36
N ILE A 124 -1.25 -0.63 12.77
CA ILE A 124 -0.05 -0.80 11.95
C ILE A 124 1.17 -0.67 12.84
N LEU A 125 1.73 -1.83 13.20
CA LEU A 125 2.99 -1.96 13.94
C LEU A 125 4.17 -1.61 13.05
N LYS A 126 5.33 -1.31 13.64
CA LYS A 126 6.54 -0.86 12.94
C LYS A 126 7.75 -1.71 13.34
N ASP A 127 8.93 -1.33 12.87
CA ASP A 127 10.17 -2.11 13.01
C ASP A 127 10.53 -2.43 14.46
N LEU A 128 10.40 -1.48 15.39
CA LEU A 128 10.76 -1.67 16.79
C LEU A 128 9.68 -2.40 17.60
N ASP A 129 8.47 -2.56 17.03
CA ASP A 129 7.39 -3.35 17.61
C ASP A 129 7.50 -4.83 17.18
N LEU A 130 8.39 -5.15 16.24
CA LEU A 130 8.56 -6.50 15.68
C LEU A 130 9.39 -7.38 16.63
N ASN A 131 8.75 -7.87 17.69
CA ASN A 131 9.36 -8.79 18.66
C ASN A 131 9.33 -10.25 18.18
N PHE A 132 9.86 -10.52 16.98
CA PHE A 132 9.94 -11.85 16.40
C PHE A 132 11.39 -12.25 16.10
N ILE A 133 11.72 -13.51 16.37
CA ILE A 133 12.98 -14.13 15.92
C ILE A 133 12.66 -14.99 14.71
N PHE A 134 13.17 -14.58 13.55
CA PHE A 134 13.04 -15.34 12.32
C PHE A 134 14.16 -16.37 12.21
N ARG A 135 13.81 -17.65 12.20
CA ARG A 135 14.77 -18.72 11.91
C ARG A 135 14.84 -18.93 10.40
N LEU A 136 15.99 -18.63 9.82
CA LEU A 136 16.28 -18.94 8.42
C LEU A 136 16.87 -20.35 8.32
N GLN A 137 16.55 -21.07 7.24
CA GLN A 137 17.26 -22.31 6.94
C GLN A 137 18.74 -21.98 6.67
N LYS A 138 19.62 -22.91 7.05
CA LYS A 138 21.09 -22.72 7.01
C LYS A 138 21.63 -22.15 5.68
N PRO A 139 21.15 -22.59 4.49
CA PRO A 139 21.61 -22.02 3.22
C PRO A 139 21.27 -20.52 3.05
N PHE A 140 20.04 -20.12 3.40
CA PHE A 140 19.62 -18.72 3.30
C PHE A 140 20.35 -17.82 4.30
N PHE A 141 20.62 -18.32 5.51
CA PHE A 141 21.37 -17.57 6.51
C PHE A 141 22.81 -17.29 6.04
N GLN A 142 23.49 -18.30 5.47
CA GLN A 142 24.84 -18.14 4.95
C GLN A 142 24.91 -17.15 3.77
N GLN A 143 23.87 -17.11 2.94
CA GLN A 143 23.77 -16.11 1.87
C GLN A 143 23.54 -14.70 2.41
N PHE A 144 22.73 -14.56 3.46
CA PHE A 144 22.41 -13.26 4.07
C PHE A 144 23.60 -12.62 4.81
N CYS A 145 24.49 -13.43 5.41
CA CYS A 145 25.67 -12.92 6.12
C CYS A 145 26.86 -12.55 5.21
N ARG A 146 26.74 -12.71 3.90
CA ARG A 146 27.75 -12.24 2.93
C ARG A 146 27.45 -10.82 2.50
#